data_AF-A0A2E0S0Z8-F1
#
_entry.id   AF-A0A2E0S0Z8-F1
#
_cell.length_a   1.000
_cell.length_b   1.000
_cell.length_c   1.000
_cell.angle_alpha   90.00
_cell.angle_beta   90.00
_cell.angle_gamma   90.00
#
_symmetry.space_group_name_H-M   'P 1'
#
loop_
_entity.id
_entity.type
_entity.pdbx_description
1 polymer ?
#
loop_
_entity_poly.entity_id
_entity_poly.type
_entity_poly.pdbx_seq_one_letter_code
_entity_poly.pdbx_strand_id
1 'polypeptide(L)'
;MNSRLLPSALLSVGVVLMVIMWWFVFPSAGSDATISEDLAEILDNTGRAITAGVIGTLAFISLLIGWSFLARFMADATDGILSQIAELGRILLLLCAAVLVVNSGLMTVVMDSSTELARAEAIFSVADAMGEAMGMFWGLALFFVGSVALYVEINGEKDKIATVVRAAIAIGGVLMFIEYFLAGSNGNTAFSAVAWMWVAIVTLLTGIGFYIRGREQSKS
;
A
#
# COMPACT_ATOMS: atom_id res chain seq x y z
N MET A 1 10.13 16.35 18.59
CA MET A 1 8.97 16.14 17.69
C MET A 1 8.25 14.89 18.17
N ASN A 2 6.94 14.92 18.36
CA ASN A 2 6.23 13.73 18.82
C ASN A 2 6.40 12.60 17.79
N SER A 3 7.02 11.48 18.20
CA SER A 3 7.43 10.38 17.31
C SER A 3 6.26 9.72 16.57
N ARG A 4 5.03 9.96 17.04
CA ARG A 4 3.79 9.42 16.46
C ARG A 4 3.18 10.28 15.35
N LEU A 5 3.52 11.57 15.27
CA LEU A 5 2.93 12.50 14.30
C LEU A 5 3.43 12.28 12.87
N LEU A 6 4.71 11.94 12.70
CA LEU A 6 5.27 11.67 11.37
C LEU A 6 4.65 10.41 10.73
N PRO A 7 4.66 9.22 11.35
CA PRO A 7 4.00 8.04 10.80
C PRO A 7 2.51 8.26 10.53
N SER A 8 1.82 8.98 11.41
CA SER A 8 0.42 9.35 11.21
C SER A 8 0.20 10.13 9.90
N ALA A 9 0.99 11.19 9.68
CA ALA A 9 0.89 11.99 8.46
C ALA A 9 1.22 11.15 7.22
N LEU A 10 2.27 10.32 7.30
CA LEU A 10 2.70 9.46 6.20
C LEU A 10 1.61 8.45 5.79
N LEU A 11 0.90 7.86 6.78
CA LEU A 11 -0.20 6.93 6.54
C LEU A 11 -1.43 7.65 5.98
N SER A 12 -1.92 8.69 6.66
CA SER A 12 -3.18 9.35 6.31
C SER A 12 -3.07 10.17 5.01
N VAL A 13 -2.04 10.98 4.87
CA VAL A 13 -1.86 11.80 3.66
C VAL A 13 -1.44 10.91 2.50
N GLY A 14 -0.57 9.93 2.74
CA GLY A 14 -0.11 8.98 1.73
C GLY A 14 -1.27 8.19 1.13
N VAL A 15 -2.14 7.59 1.96
CA VAL A 15 -3.25 6.78 1.43
C VAL A 15 -4.30 7.62 0.68
N VAL A 16 -4.60 8.82 1.17
CA VAL A 16 -5.57 9.71 0.52
C VAL A 16 -5.04 10.18 -0.84
N LEU A 17 -3.79 10.66 -0.89
CA LEU A 17 -3.19 11.10 -2.15
C LEU A 17 -3.03 9.94 -3.14
N MET A 18 -2.62 8.75 -2.67
CA MET A 18 -2.51 7.56 -3.52
C MET A 18 -3.86 7.23 -4.16
N VAL A 19 -4.93 7.13 -3.37
CA VAL A 19 -6.28 6.84 -3.89
C VAL A 19 -6.73 7.90 -4.88
N ILE A 20 -6.54 9.18 -4.58
CA ILE A 20 -6.92 10.26 -5.50
C ILE A 20 -6.18 10.13 -6.82
N MET A 21 -4.85 9.97 -6.79
CA MET A 21 -4.04 9.90 -7.99
C MET A 21 -4.38 8.68 -8.84
N TRP A 22 -4.51 7.50 -8.23
CA TRP A 22 -4.65 6.25 -8.98
C TRP A 22 -6.08 5.96 -9.44
N TRP A 23 -7.11 6.40 -8.72
CA TRP A 23 -8.49 6.15 -9.12
C TRP A 23 -9.14 7.27 -9.92
N PHE A 24 -8.72 8.51 -9.71
CA PHE A 24 -9.41 9.66 -10.31
C PHE A 24 -8.55 10.40 -11.33
N VAL A 25 -7.22 10.30 -11.26
CA VAL A 25 -6.32 11.07 -12.14
C VAL A 25 -5.66 10.16 -13.17
N PHE A 26 -5.18 8.98 -12.76
CA PHE A 26 -4.48 8.04 -13.62
C PHE A 26 -5.37 7.58 -14.79
N PRO A 27 -4.87 7.63 -16.04
CA PRO A 27 -5.62 7.17 -17.20
C PRO A 27 -5.72 5.64 -17.20
N SER A 28 -6.93 5.12 -17.42
CA SER A 28 -7.22 3.70 -17.58
C SER A 28 -8.40 3.53 -18.54
N ALA A 29 -8.34 2.49 -19.37
CA ALA A 29 -9.38 2.10 -20.30
C ALA A 29 -10.55 1.38 -19.60
N GLY A 30 -10.47 1.17 -18.29
CA GLY A 30 -11.51 0.58 -17.46
C GLY A 30 -11.17 -0.83 -17.03
N SER A 31 -12.06 -1.40 -16.22
CA SER A 31 -11.77 -2.63 -15.49
C SER A 31 -11.59 -3.84 -16.42
N ASP A 32 -12.36 -3.93 -17.50
CA ASP A 32 -12.36 -5.06 -18.45
C ASP A 32 -11.39 -4.87 -19.63
N ALA A 33 -10.54 -3.85 -19.58
CA ALA A 33 -9.61 -3.54 -20.66
C ALA A 33 -8.47 -4.56 -20.75
N THR A 34 -8.01 -4.80 -21.97
CA THR A 34 -6.76 -5.53 -22.23
C THR A 34 -5.54 -4.66 -21.90
N ILE A 35 -4.39 -5.30 -21.68
CA ILE A 35 -3.10 -4.60 -21.48
C ILE A 35 -2.83 -3.59 -22.59
N SER A 36 -3.14 -3.95 -23.84
CA SER A 36 -2.94 -3.08 -25.01
C SER A 36 -3.88 -1.87 -25.02
N GLU A 37 -5.13 -2.03 -24.56
CA GLU A 37 -6.10 -0.94 -24.45
C GLU A 37 -5.75 0.03 -23.32
N ASP A 38 -5.36 -0.48 -22.14
CA ASP A 38 -4.87 0.35 -21.04
C ASP A 38 -3.59 1.10 -21.43
N LEU A 39 -2.66 0.44 -22.12
CA LEU A 39 -1.46 1.08 -22.63
C LEU A 39 -1.78 2.21 -23.60
N ALA A 40 -2.73 2.01 -24.51
CA ALA A 40 -3.13 3.04 -25.47
C ALA A 40 -3.67 4.28 -24.73
N GLU A 41 -4.54 4.10 -23.74
CA GLU A 41 -5.09 5.21 -22.94
C GLU A 41 -4.00 5.96 -22.14
N ILE A 42 -3.02 5.22 -21.61
CA ILE A 42 -1.85 5.78 -20.92
C ILE A 42 -1.01 6.65 -21.88
N LEU A 43 -0.72 6.14 -23.09
CA LEU A 43 0.09 6.86 -24.08
C LEU A 43 -0.65 8.09 -24.62
N ASP A 44 -1.95 7.99 -24.88
CA ASP A 44 -2.79 9.11 -25.32
C ASP A 44 -2.90 10.20 -24.24
N ASN A 45 -2.78 9.84 -22.97
CA ASN A 45 -2.84 10.75 -21.82
C ASN A 45 -1.49 10.85 -21.06
N THR A 46 -0.36 10.75 -21.75
CA THR A 46 0.99 10.66 -21.14
C THR A 46 1.23 11.70 -20.03
N GLY A 47 0.84 12.96 -20.22
CA GLY A 47 1.02 14.00 -19.19
C GLY A 47 0.26 13.74 -17.88
N ARG A 48 -0.96 13.18 -17.98
CA ARG A 48 -1.76 12.75 -16.82
C ARG A 48 -1.16 11.50 -16.19
N ALA A 49 -0.74 10.53 -17.01
CA ALA A 49 -0.09 9.30 -16.53
C ALA A 49 1.19 9.60 -15.73
N ILE A 50 2.06 10.48 -16.23
CA ILE A 50 3.27 10.93 -15.50
C ILE A 50 2.90 11.56 -14.17
N THR A 51 1.96 12.51 -14.18
CA THR A 51 1.58 13.26 -12.97
C THR A 51 0.99 12.34 -11.90
N ALA A 52 0.01 11.52 -12.28
CA ALA A 52 -0.64 10.58 -11.38
C ALA A 52 0.31 9.47 -10.92
N GLY A 53 1.16 8.97 -11.82
CA GLY A 53 2.17 7.96 -11.53
C GLY A 53 3.19 8.45 -10.50
N VAL A 54 3.79 9.63 -10.71
CA VAL A 54 4.80 10.18 -9.79
C VAL A 54 4.20 10.50 -8.43
N ILE A 55 3.11 11.27 -8.39
CA ILE A 55 2.49 11.68 -7.12
C ILE A 55 1.93 10.47 -6.39
N GLY A 56 1.25 9.58 -7.10
CA GLY A 56 0.67 8.37 -6.53
C GLY A 56 1.72 7.41 -6.00
N THR A 57 2.84 7.22 -6.72
CA THR A 57 3.97 6.44 -6.22
C THR A 57 4.58 7.05 -4.98
N LEU A 58 4.86 8.36 -4.95
CA LEU A 58 5.42 9.00 -3.76
C LEU A 58 4.46 8.90 -2.56
N ALA A 59 3.16 9.02 -2.81
CA ALA A 59 2.13 8.84 -1.79
C ALA A 59 2.10 7.41 -1.25
N PHE A 60 2.28 6.41 -2.12
CA PHE A 60 2.34 5.00 -1.71
C PHE A 60 3.66 4.65 -1.01
N ILE A 61 4.80 5.16 -1.47
CA ILE A 61 6.07 5.04 -0.72
C ILE A 61 5.91 5.65 0.68
N SER A 62 5.28 6.82 0.77
CA SER A 62 4.99 7.48 2.05
C SER A 62 4.22 6.57 2.99
N LEU A 63 3.11 5.96 2.56
CA LEU A 63 2.33 5.08 3.45
C LEU A 63 3.09 3.79 3.81
N LEU A 64 3.87 3.21 2.89
CA LEU A 64 4.72 2.04 3.19
C LEU A 64 5.77 2.39 4.26
N ILE A 65 6.39 3.57 4.16
CA ILE A 65 7.31 4.08 5.19
C ILE A 65 6.55 4.31 6.51
N GLY A 66 5.35 4.88 6.47
CA GLY A 66 4.49 5.07 7.64
C GLY A 66 4.22 3.75 8.38
N TRP A 67 3.88 2.70 7.63
CA TRP A 67 3.71 1.35 8.16
C TRP A 67 5.02 0.78 8.70
N SER A 68 6.15 1.04 8.05
CA SER A 68 7.46 0.56 8.49
C SER A 68 7.87 1.15 9.84
N PHE A 69 7.54 2.42 10.10
CA PHE A 69 7.74 3.05 11.41
C PHE A 69 6.85 2.42 12.47
N LEU A 70 5.59 2.12 12.14
CA LEU A 70 4.69 1.46 13.07
C LEU A 70 5.19 0.07 13.43
N ALA A 71 5.64 -0.70 12.43
CA ALA A 71 6.25 -2.01 12.62
C ALA A 71 7.47 -1.94 13.55
N ARG A 72 8.34 -0.94 13.34
CA ARG A 72 9.50 -0.69 14.22
C ARG A 72 9.08 -0.39 15.66
N PHE A 73 8.10 0.48 15.87
CA PHE A 73 7.65 0.80 17.23
C PHE A 73 7.08 -0.41 17.96
N MET A 74 6.45 -1.34 17.24
CA MET A 74 5.98 -2.60 17.83
C MET A 74 7.12 -3.57 18.12
N ALA A 75 8.12 -3.64 17.23
CA ALA A 75 9.30 -4.45 17.46
C ALA A 75 10.07 -3.99 18.71
N ASP A 76 10.21 -2.67 18.89
CA ASP A 76 10.85 -2.07 20.07
C ASP A 76 10.03 -2.24 21.36
N ALA A 77 8.71 -2.44 21.26
CA ALA A 77 7.78 -2.55 22.39
C ALA A 77 7.40 -4.01 22.75
N THR A 78 7.92 -4.99 22.02
CA THR A 78 7.62 -6.42 22.23
C THR A 78 8.91 -7.23 22.31
N ASP A 79 8.83 -8.42 22.91
CA ASP A 79 9.97 -9.32 23.06
C ASP A 79 9.77 -10.63 22.27
N GLY A 80 10.88 -11.31 21.99
CA GLY A 80 10.89 -12.65 21.40
C GLY A 80 10.28 -12.70 19.98
N ILE A 81 9.41 -13.67 19.75
CA ILE A 81 8.84 -13.95 18.41
C ILE A 81 8.02 -12.77 17.85
N LEU A 82 7.34 -12.00 18.72
CA LEU A 82 6.51 -10.88 18.28
C LEU A 82 7.34 -9.74 17.71
N SER A 83 8.49 -9.46 18.32
CA SER A 83 9.45 -8.48 17.82
C SER A 83 9.99 -8.88 16.44
N GLN A 84 10.31 -10.17 16.28
CA GLN A 84 10.77 -10.72 14.99
C GLN A 84 9.70 -10.63 13.90
N ILE A 85 8.43 -10.92 14.22
CA ILE A 85 7.32 -10.81 13.26
C ILE A 85 7.12 -9.35 12.84
N ALA A 86 7.21 -8.40 13.77
CA ALA A 86 7.10 -6.98 13.46
C ALA A 86 8.24 -6.51 12.55
N GLU A 87 9.48 -6.92 12.82
CA GLU A 87 10.63 -6.61 11.94
C GLU A 87 10.51 -7.27 10.55
N LEU A 88 9.98 -8.50 10.46
CA LEU A 88 9.70 -9.11 9.15
C LEU A 88 8.69 -8.29 8.35
N GLY A 89 7.60 -7.84 8.98
CA GLY A 89 6.62 -6.95 8.35
C GLY A 89 7.27 -5.64 7.87
N ARG A 90 8.14 -5.04 8.70
CA ARG A 90 8.89 -3.84 8.33
C ARG A 90 9.79 -4.05 7.10
N ILE A 91 10.54 -5.15 7.05
CA ILE A 91 11.43 -5.46 5.93
C ILE A 91 10.62 -5.59 4.63
N LEU A 92 9.49 -6.32 4.68
CA LEU A 92 8.63 -6.48 3.52
C LEU A 92 8.05 -5.15 3.02
N LEU A 93 7.64 -4.24 3.91
CA LEU A 93 7.16 -2.90 3.54
C LEU A 93 8.23 -2.08 2.83
N LEU A 94 9.47 -2.13 3.32
CA LEU A 94 10.60 -1.42 2.69
C LEU A 94 10.97 -2.03 1.33
N LEU A 95 10.87 -3.36 1.19
CA LEU A 95 11.03 -4.02 -0.10
C LEU A 95 9.94 -3.62 -1.09
N CYS A 96 8.68 -3.55 -0.65
CA CYS A 96 7.57 -3.05 -1.49
C CYS A 96 7.85 -1.61 -1.96
N ALA A 97 8.35 -0.75 -1.07
CA ALA A 97 8.69 0.63 -1.44
C ALA A 97 9.82 0.68 -2.48
N ALA A 98 10.83 -0.18 -2.36
CA ALA A 98 11.92 -0.28 -3.34
C ALA A 98 11.41 -0.78 -4.71
N VAL A 99 10.55 -1.81 -4.71
CA VAL A 99 9.92 -2.33 -5.93
C VAL A 99 9.11 -1.25 -6.62
N LEU A 100 8.36 -0.43 -5.86
CA LEU A 100 7.54 0.64 -6.41
C LEU A 100 8.38 1.74 -7.09
N VAL A 101 9.56 2.08 -6.55
CA VAL A 101 10.50 3.00 -7.21
C VAL A 101 10.96 2.44 -8.55
N VAL A 102 11.30 1.14 -8.60
CA VAL A 102 11.68 0.47 -9.86
C VAL A 102 10.51 0.46 -10.83
N ASN A 103 9.30 0.15 -10.36
CA ASN A 103 8.11 0.10 -11.19
C ASN A 103 7.79 1.46 -11.84
N SER A 104 7.92 2.56 -11.09
CA SER A 104 7.79 3.91 -11.67
C SER A 104 8.86 4.26 -12.69
N GLY A 105 10.08 3.74 -12.53
CA GLY A 105 11.12 3.83 -13.55
C GLY A 105 10.70 3.11 -14.83
N LEU A 106 10.18 1.89 -14.73
CA LEU A 106 9.68 1.14 -15.89
C LEU A 106 8.55 1.88 -16.60
N MET A 107 7.57 2.43 -15.86
CA MET A 107 6.48 3.22 -16.45
C MET A 107 6.98 4.45 -17.20
N THR A 108 8.06 5.08 -16.74
CA THR A 108 8.68 6.20 -17.47
C THR A 108 9.23 5.72 -18.81
N VAL A 109 9.92 4.57 -18.83
CA VAL A 109 10.44 3.97 -20.07
C VAL A 109 9.31 3.55 -21.03
N VAL A 110 8.17 3.08 -20.52
CA VAL A 110 6.98 2.77 -21.34
C VAL A 110 6.54 4.00 -22.13
N MET A 111 6.41 5.15 -21.45
CA MET A 111 5.98 6.40 -22.08
C MET A 111 7.00 6.94 -23.08
N ASP A 112 8.30 6.80 -22.78
CA ASP A 112 9.38 7.16 -23.70
C ASP A 112 9.43 6.25 -24.95
N SER A 113 8.85 5.04 -24.86
CA SER A 113 8.83 4.05 -25.95
C SER A 113 7.56 4.15 -26.82
N SER A 114 6.83 5.26 -26.76
CA SER A 114 5.55 5.47 -27.49
C SER A 114 5.63 5.25 -29.01
N THR A 115 6.82 5.41 -29.62
CA THR A 115 7.04 5.16 -31.05
C THR A 115 7.32 3.69 -31.39
N GLU A 116 7.58 2.84 -30.38
CA GLU A 116 7.86 1.40 -30.50
C GLU A 116 6.84 0.60 -29.68
N LEU A 117 5.59 0.51 -30.15
CA LEU A 117 4.46 -0.03 -29.39
C LEU A 117 4.72 -1.43 -28.80
N ALA A 118 5.30 -2.34 -29.58
CA ALA A 118 5.61 -3.70 -29.12
C ALA A 118 6.61 -3.71 -27.93
N ARG A 119 7.53 -2.74 -27.88
CA ARG A 119 8.47 -2.59 -26.76
C ARG A 119 7.77 -1.98 -25.55
N ALA A 120 6.95 -0.95 -25.76
CA ALA A 120 6.16 -0.33 -24.69
C ALA A 120 5.25 -1.37 -24.00
N GLU A 121 4.57 -2.21 -24.77
CA GLU A 121 3.69 -3.28 -24.28
C GLU A 121 4.45 -4.36 -23.51
N ALA A 122 5.62 -4.79 -24.00
CA ALA A 122 6.45 -5.76 -23.29
C ALA A 122 6.92 -5.21 -21.92
N ILE A 123 7.31 -3.93 -21.85
CA ILE A 123 7.73 -3.33 -20.57
C ILE A 123 6.52 -3.11 -19.65
N PHE A 124 5.39 -2.67 -20.20
CA PHE A 124 4.17 -2.43 -19.42
C PHE A 124 3.63 -3.71 -18.80
N SER A 125 3.60 -4.82 -19.53
CA SER A 125 3.20 -6.13 -18.96
C SER A 125 4.10 -6.60 -17.80
N VAL A 126 5.40 -6.28 -17.84
CA VAL A 126 6.31 -6.56 -16.71
C VAL A 126 6.01 -5.65 -15.53
N ALA A 127 5.79 -4.35 -15.78
CA ALA A 127 5.45 -3.38 -14.74
C ALA A 127 4.13 -3.72 -14.03
N ASP A 128 3.14 -4.15 -14.79
CA ASP A 128 1.83 -4.58 -14.30
C ASP A 128 1.95 -5.83 -13.40
N ALA A 129 2.61 -6.88 -13.89
CA ALA A 129 2.86 -8.09 -13.12
C ALA A 129 3.69 -7.83 -11.84
N MET A 130 4.63 -6.89 -11.88
CA MET A 130 5.36 -6.45 -10.67
C MET A 130 4.44 -5.77 -9.66
N GLY A 131 3.47 -4.97 -10.12
CA GLY A 131 2.45 -4.34 -9.29
C GLY A 131 1.58 -5.37 -8.58
N GLU A 132 1.08 -6.38 -9.32
CA GLU A 132 0.28 -7.48 -8.76
C GLU A 132 1.08 -8.28 -7.70
N ALA A 133 2.31 -8.68 -8.03
CA ALA A 133 3.16 -9.43 -7.12
C ALA A 133 3.52 -8.62 -5.86
N MET A 134 3.71 -7.30 -5.98
CA MET A 134 3.91 -6.42 -4.82
C MET A 134 2.69 -6.42 -3.89
N GLY A 135 1.48 -6.49 -4.42
CA GLY A 135 0.24 -6.61 -3.64
C GLY A 135 0.27 -7.78 -2.65
N MET A 136 0.78 -8.94 -3.09
CA MET A 136 0.97 -10.12 -2.23
C MET A 136 1.92 -9.83 -1.05
N PHE A 137 3.10 -9.28 -1.32
CA PHE A 137 4.10 -8.99 -0.28
C PHE A 137 3.63 -7.88 0.67
N TRP A 138 2.93 -6.88 0.16
CA TRP A 138 2.33 -5.83 0.97
C TRP A 138 1.25 -6.41 1.89
N GLY A 139 0.38 -7.28 1.37
CA GLY A 139 -0.62 -8.00 2.16
C GLY A 139 0.00 -8.81 3.30
N LEU A 140 1.05 -9.59 3.00
CA LEU A 140 1.78 -10.35 4.01
C LEU A 140 2.40 -9.45 5.09
N ALA A 141 2.94 -8.30 4.69
CA ALA A 141 3.51 -7.35 5.63
C ALA A 141 2.46 -6.75 6.57
N LEU A 142 1.29 -6.37 6.02
CA LEU A 142 0.16 -5.88 6.81
C LEU A 142 -0.38 -6.96 7.74
N PHE A 143 -0.40 -8.23 7.31
CA PHE A 143 -0.78 -9.33 8.18
C PHE A 143 0.14 -9.44 9.41
N PHE A 144 1.46 -9.39 9.23
CA PHE A 144 2.41 -9.44 10.33
C PHE A 144 2.27 -8.25 11.28
N VAL A 145 2.25 -7.04 10.73
CA VAL A 145 2.09 -5.80 11.51
C VAL A 145 0.75 -5.79 12.26
N GLY A 146 -0.36 -6.13 11.59
CA GLY A 146 -1.69 -6.20 12.18
C GLY A 146 -1.81 -7.25 13.28
N SER A 147 -1.18 -8.41 13.10
CA SER A 147 -1.21 -9.51 14.08
C SER A 147 -0.46 -9.14 15.37
N VAL A 148 0.72 -8.54 15.25
CA VAL A 148 1.47 -8.05 16.43
C VAL A 148 0.69 -6.92 17.11
N ALA A 149 0.15 -5.98 16.34
CA ALA A 149 -0.66 -4.90 16.89
C ALA A 149 -1.86 -5.45 17.68
N LEU A 150 -2.59 -6.41 17.10
CA LEU A 150 -3.75 -7.05 17.72
C LEU A 150 -3.36 -7.75 19.03
N TYR A 151 -2.25 -8.49 19.04
CA TYR A 151 -1.76 -9.18 20.23
C TYR A 151 -1.42 -8.19 21.36
N VAL A 152 -0.72 -7.11 21.04
CA VAL A 152 -0.35 -6.08 22.04
C VAL A 152 -1.59 -5.42 22.62
N GLU A 153 -2.62 -5.15 21.82
CA GLU A 153 -3.86 -4.53 22.29
C GLU A 153 -4.64 -5.46 23.22
N ILE A 154 -4.83 -6.72 22.82
CA ILE A 154 -5.57 -7.71 23.62
C ILE A 154 -4.93 -7.91 25.01
N ASN A 155 -3.61 -7.85 25.09
CA ASN A 155 -2.84 -8.10 26.33
C ASN A 155 -2.48 -6.84 27.12
N GLY A 156 -2.69 -5.64 26.58
CA GLY A 156 -2.30 -4.37 27.20
C GLY A 156 -3.49 -3.44 27.49
N GLU A 157 -3.94 -2.70 26.47
CA GLU A 157 -5.03 -1.73 26.55
C GLU A 157 -6.29 -2.32 25.90
N LYS A 158 -7.34 -2.56 26.70
CA LYS A 158 -8.60 -3.16 26.23
C LYS A 158 -9.50 -2.17 25.48
N ASP A 159 -8.94 -1.31 24.63
CA ASP A 159 -9.74 -0.46 23.76
C ASP A 159 -10.33 -1.30 22.63
N LYS A 160 -11.65 -1.50 22.69
CA LYS A 160 -12.40 -2.31 21.72
C LYS A 160 -12.28 -1.74 20.31
N ILE A 161 -12.20 -0.42 20.14
CA ILE A 161 -12.14 0.23 18.83
C ILE A 161 -10.78 -0.03 18.20
N ALA A 162 -9.70 0.18 18.96
CA ALA A 162 -8.34 -0.09 18.51
C ALA A 162 -8.11 -1.58 18.21
N THR A 163 -8.71 -2.48 19.01
CA THR A 163 -8.68 -3.92 18.76
C THR A 163 -9.30 -4.26 17.40
N VAL A 164 -10.49 -3.72 17.10
CA VAL A 164 -11.18 -3.94 15.81
C VAL A 164 -10.36 -3.41 14.64
N VAL A 165 -9.79 -2.21 14.75
CA VAL A 165 -8.94 -1.64 13.69
C VAL A 165 -7.72 -2.52 13.45
N ARG A 166 -7.07 -3.04 14.49
CA ARG A 166 -5.88 -3.90 14.36
C ARG A 166 -6.19 -5.27 13.79
N ALA A 167 -7.32 -5.87 14.18
CA ALA A 167 -7.83 -7.07 13.54
C ALA A 167 -8.15 -6.83 12.06
N ALA A 168 -8.75 -5.67 11.74
CA ALA A 168 -9.06 -5.29 10.36
C ALA A 168 -7.80 -5.17 9.49
N ILE A 169 -6.69 -4.65 10.04
CA ILE A 169 -5.38 -4.63 9.33
C ILE A 169 -4.94 -6.05 8.98
N ALA A 170 -4.94 -6.94 9.97
CA ALA A 170 -4.48 -8.32 9.78
C ALA A 170 -5.33 -9.05 8.74
N ILE A 171 -6.66 -8.91 8.83
CA ILE A 171 -7.61 -9.48 7.86
C ILE A 171 -7.37 -8.91 6.47
N GLY A 172 -7.23 -7.58 6.35
CA GLY A 172 -6.94 -6.93 5.06
C GLY A 172 -5.66 -7.46 4.42
N GLY A 173 -4.61 -7.67 5.22
CA GLY A 173 -3.37 -8.26 4.76
C GLY A 173 -3.53 -9.70 4.22
N VAL A 174 -4.31 -10.52 4.92
CA VAL A 174 -4.62 -11.89 4.47
C VAL A 174 -5.43 -11.88 3.17
N LEU A 175 -6.43 -10.98 3.06
CA LEU A 175 -7.24 -10.87 1.84
C LEU A 175 -6.38 -10.52 0.62
N MET A 176 -5.49 -9.52 0.75
CA MET A 176 -4.55 -9.15 -0.32
C MET A 176 -3.55 -10.26 -0.64
N PHE A 177 -3.07 -10.99 0.37
CA PHE A 177 -2.14 -12.10 0.14
C PHE A 177 -2.80 -13.25 -0.62
N ILE A 178 -4.02 -13.63 -0.24
CA ILE A 178 -4.75 -14.73 -0.87
C ILE A 178 -5.19 -14.36 -2.28
N GLU A 179 -5.52 -13.08 -2.54
CA GLU A 179 -5.92 -12.58 -3.85
C GLU A 179 -4.99 -13.06 -4.96
N TYR A 180 -3.68 -12.94 -4.77
CA TYR A 180 -2.67 -13.37 -5.75
C TYR A 180 -2.76 -14.86 -6.13
N PHE A 181 -3.30 -15.72 -5.27
CA PHE A 181 -3.41 -17.16 -5.51
C PHE A 181 -4.79 -17.61 -6.01
N LEU A 182 -5.77 -16.71 -6.09
CA LEU A 182 -7.11 -17.07 -6.56
C LEU A 182 -7.11 -17.18 -8.08
N ALA A 183 -7.33 -18.39 -8.61
CA ALA A 183 -7.40 -18.61 -10.05
C ALA A 183 -8.50 -17.75 -10.69
N GLY A 184 -8.11 -16.91 -11.67
CA GLY A 184 -9.00 -15.96 -12.36
C GLY A 184 -9.03 -14.55 -11.77
N SER A 185 -8.15 -14.23 -10.82
CA SER A 185 -8.05 -12.89 -10.19
C SER A 185 -7.15 -11.91 -10.96
N ASN A 186 -7.11 -11.96 -12.29
CA ASN A 186 -6.31 -11.05 -13.14
C ASN A 186 -6.72 -9.57 -12.95
N GLY A 187 -6.37 -8.96 -11.83
CA GLY A 187 -6.60 -7.56 -11.44
C GLY A 187 -8.06 -7.10 -11.32
N ASN A 188 -9.02 -7.83 -11.90
CA ASN A 188 -10.31 -7.27 -12.27
C ASN A 188 -11.48 -8.06 -11.68
N THR A 189 -11.50 -8.18 -10.36
CA THR A 189 -12.66 -8.73 -9.65
C THR A 189 -13.11 -7.75 -8.59
N ALA A 190 -14.43 -7.71 -8.34
CA ALA A 190 -14.99 -6.94 -7.22
C ALA A 190 -14.28 -7.24 -5.88
N PHE A 191 -13.70 -8.44 -5.74
CA PHE A 191 -12.89 -8.82 -4.60
C PHE A 191 -11.60 -7.97 -4.46
N SER A 192 -10.85 -7.78 -5.55
CA SER A 192 -9.62 -6.95 -5.56
C SER A 192 -9.92 -5.51 -5.14
N ALA A 193 -10.95 -4.92 -5.75
CA ALA A 193 -11.39 -3.57 -5.42
C ALA A 193 -11.77 -3.44 -3.94
N VAL A 194 -12.51 -4.42 -3.41
CA VAL A 194 -12.91 -4.44 -1.99
C VAL A 194 -11.70 -4.63 -1.07
N ALA A 195 -10.76 -5.51 -1.38
CA ALA A 195 -9.55 -5.73 -0.59
C ALA A 195 -8.68 -4.45 -0.53
N TRP A 196 -8.48 -3.79 -1.66
CA TRP A 196 -7.78 -2.51 -1.73
C TRP A 196 -8.49 -1.39 -0.96
N MET A 197 -9.81 -1.25 -1.13
CA MET A 197 -10.60 -0.26 -0.39
C MET A 197 -10.52 -0.50 1.11
N TRP A 198 -10.62 -1.76 1.53
CA TRP A 198 -10.52 -2.15 2.93
C TRP A 198 -9.18 -1.71 3.52
N VAL A 199 -8.08 -2.04 2.84
CA VAL A 199 -6.73 -1.66 3.29
C VAL A 199 -6.54 -0.15 3.29
N ALA A 200 -7.09 0.57 2.31
CA ALA A 200 -7.03 2.03 2.27
C ALA A 200 -7.77 2.67 3.47
N ILE A 201 -8.99 2.22 3.75
CA ILE A 201 -9.79 2.71 4.89
C ILE A 201 -9.09 2.43 6.20
N VAL A 202 -8.61 1.20 6.40
CA VAL A 202 -7.94 0.79 7.63
C VAL A 202 -6.62 1.54 7.83
N THR A 203 -5.87 1.80 6.75
CA THR A 203 -4.66 2.62 6.78
C THR A 203 -4.97 4.04 7.23
N LEU A 204 -6.03 4.65 6.67
CA LEU A 204 -6.47 5.99 7.03
C LEU A 204 -6.86 6.07 8.51
N LEU A 205 -7.68 5.13 8.98
CA LEU A 205 -8.12 5.05 10.38
C LEU A 205 -6.93 4.88 11.33
N THR A 206 -5.95 4.06 10.94
CA THR A 206 -4.71 3.86 11.71
C THR A 206 -3.91 5.15 11.82
N GLY A 207 -3.74 5.87 10.71
CA GLY A 207 -3.05 7.15 10.69
C GLY A 207 -3.76 8.22 11.56
N ILE A 208 -5.09 8.30 11.48
CA ILE A 208 -5.91 9.21 12.32
C ILE A 208 -5.80 8.84 13.80
N GLY A 209 -5.91 7.56 14.14
CA GLY A 209 -5.80 7.09 15.52
C GLY A 209 -4.43 7.43 16.14
N PHE A 210 -3.34 7.27 15.38
CA PHE A 210 -2.01 7.68 15.80
C PHE A 210 -1.87 9.20 15.98
N TYR A 211 -2.53 9.99 15.12
CA TYR A 211 -2.55 11.45 15.25
C TYR A 211 -3.15 11.88 16.58
N ILE A 212 -4.33 11.36 16.91
CA ILE A 212 -5.11 11.72 18.10
C ILE A 212 -4.31 11.36 19.36
N ARG A 213 -3.84 10.10 19.46
CA ARG A 213 -3.02 9.63 20.59
C ARG A 213 -1.71 10.41 20.73
N GLY A 214 -1.11 10.84 19.61
CA GLY A 214 0.06 11.72 19.64
C GLY A 214 -0.29 13.09 20.24
N ARG A 215 -1.36 13.75 19.77
CA ARG A 215 -1.76 15.08 20.25
C ARG A 215 -2.06 15.11 21.75
N GLU A 216 -2.66 14.05 22.28
CA GLU A 216 -2.94 13.93 23.72
C GLU A 216 -1.65 13.89 24.55
N GLN A 217 -0.64 13.12 24.12
CA GLN A 217 0.66 13.03 24.80
C GLN A 217 1.51 14.30 24.72
N SER A 218 1.26 15.18 23.74
CA SER A 218 1.95 16.48 23.66
C SER A 218 1.36 17.56 24.57
N LYS A 219 0.21 17.30 25.19
CA LYS A 219 -0.48 18.22 26.11
C LYS A 219 -0.23 17.91 27.59
N SER A 220 0.32 16.72 27.89
CA SER A 220 0.79 16.31 29.23
C SER A 220 2.25 16.69 29.42
#